data_AF-A0A0M0G3L6-F1
#
_entry.id   AF-A0A0M0G3L6-F1
#
_cell.length_a   1.000
_cell.length_b   1.000
_cell.length_c   1.000
_cell.angle_alpha   90.00
_cell.angle_beta   90.00
_cell.angle_gamma   90.00
#
_symmetry.space_group_name_H-M   'P 1'
#
loop_
_entity.id
_entity.type
_entity.pdbx_description
1 polymer ?
#
loop_
_entity_poly.entity_id
_entity_poly.type
_entity_poly.pdbx_seq_one_letter_code
_entity_poly.pdbx_strand_id
1 'polypeptide(L)'
;MFMIWVRNYTFLKKITIIMVFLSILLGIRWFWFTILATPEHPHAAQGVLDMRGWNFENSRSIPLNGEWEFYPEAFISHKDIMRSAIAQPHYVQVPGDWRSALPKESDSSFGYGTYRLRILVDQPLKQPYTFWIQQIQASSIVEINGETAAV
;
A
#
# COMPACT_ATOMS: atom_id res chain seq x y z
N MET A 1 47.38 -21.48 -46.21
CA MET A 1 46.64 -21.36 -44.94
C MET A 1 45.67 -20.19 -45.07
N PHE A 2 44.47 -20.44 -45.58
CA PHE A 2 43.43 -19.40 -45.75
C PHE A 2 42.47 -19.51 -44.57
N MET A 3 42.53 -18.54 -43.67
CA MET A 3 41.66 -18.47 -42.50
C MET A 3 40.33 -17.85 -42.93
N ILE A 4 39.29 -18.68 -43.07
CA ILE A 4 37.94 -18.27 -43.49
C ILE A 4 37.31 -17.50 -42.33
N TRP A 5 37.21 -16.19 -42.49
CA TRP A 5 36.51 -15.30 -41.57
C TRP A 5 35.00 -15.42 -41.84
N VAL A 6 34.33 -16.35 -41.16
CA VAL A 6 32.87 -16.53 -41.28
C VAL A 6 32.19 -15.28 -40.77
N ARG A 7 31.54 -14.56 -41.69
CA ARG A 7 30.98 -13.24 -41.43
C ARG A 7 29.67 -13.37 -40.64
N ASN A 8 29.74 -13.04 -39.35
CA ASN A 8 28.70 -13.19 -38.32
C ASN A 8 27.45 -12.27 -38.48
N TYR A 9 26.98 -12.00 -39.71
CA TYR A 9 25.88 -11.06 -39.96
C TYR A 9 24.53 -11.48 -39.37
N THR A 10 24.23 -12.78 -39.32
CA THR A 10 23.00 -13.30 -38.70
C THR A 10 23.03 -13.13 -37.17
N PHE A 11 24.21 -13.24 -36.56
CA PHE A 11 24.42 -12.99 -35.14
C PHE A 11 24.28 -11.50 -34.81
N LEU A 12 24.91 -10.62 -35.60
CA LEU A 12 24.75 -9.16 -35.46
C LEU A 12 23.29 -8.71 -35.61
N LYS A 13 22.56 -9.25 -36.60
CA LYS A 13 21.13 -8.92 -36.82
C LYS A 13 20.26 -9.28 -35.62
N LYS A 14 20.52 -10.43 -34.98
CA LYS A 14 19.81 -10.84 -33.76
C LYS A 14 20.11 -9.90 -32.60
N ILE A 15 21.36 -9.49 -32.41
CA ILE A 15 21.74 -8.50 -31.39
C ILE A 15 21.02 -7.17 -31.62
N THR A 16 20.98 -6.68 -32.86
CA THR A 16 20.28 -5.42 -33.18
C THR A 16 18.79 -5.53 -32.84
N ILE A 17 18.12 -6.63 -33.19
CA ILE A 17 16.69 -6.84 -32.87
C ILE A 17 16.47 -6.85 -31.36
N ILE A 18 17.33 -7.55 -30.60
CA ILE A 18 17.23 -7.61 -29.13
C ILE A 18 17.44 -6.21 -28.52
N MET A 19 18.41 -5.44 -29.00
CA MET A 19 18.67 -4.07 -28.52
C MET A 19 17.48 -3.14 -28.78
N VAL A 20 16.89 -3.20 -29.98
CA VAL A 20 15.70 -2.41 -30.32
C VAL A 20 14.52 -2.82 -29.44
N PHE A 21 14.29 -4.12 -29.26
CA PHE A 21 13.22 -4.63 -28.40
C PHE A 21 13.38 -4.16 -26.94
N LEU A 22 14.58 -4.27 -26.37
CA LEU A 22 14.87 -3.80 -25.02
C LEU A 22 14.70 -2.28 -24.90
N SER A 23 15.10 -1.52 -25.92
CA SER A 23 14.93 -0.05 -25.93
C SER A 23 13.45 0.35 -25.92
N ILE A 24 12.62 -0.37 -26.69
CA ILE A 24 11.16 -0.16 -26.69
C ILE A 24 10.57 -0.50 -25.32
N LEU A 25 10.95 -1.64 -24.73
CA LEU A 25 10.47 -2.03 -23.39
C LEU A 25 10.85 -1.00 -22.32
N LEU A 26 12.09 -0.50 -22.36
CA LEU A 26 12.56 0.55 -21.45
C LEU A 26 11.82 1.88 -21.67
N GLY A 27 11.55 2.24 -22.93
CA GLY A 27 10.75 3.42 -23.27
C GLY A 27 9.33 3.34 -22.74
N ILE A 28 8.66 2.20 -22.93
CA ILE A 28 7.31 1.94 -22.39
C ILE A 28 7.34 1.98 -20.86
N ARG A 29 8.33 1.32 -20.24
CA ARG A 29 8.52 1.30 -18.78
C ARG A 29 8.65 2.71 -18.22
N TRP A 30 9.44 3.57 -18.87
CA TRP A 30 9.67 4.94 -18.43
C TRP A 30 8.43 5.80 -18.60
N PHE A 31 7.77 5.71 -19.76
CA PHE A 31 6.51 6.40 -20.02
C PHE A 31 5.44 6.01 -18.99
N TRP A 32 5.30 4.72 -18.72
CA TRP A 32 4.41 4.19 -17.68
C TRP A 32 4.72 4.79 -16.31
N PHE A 33 6.00 4.80 -15.91
CA PHE A 33 6.42 5.35 -14.63
C PHE A 33 6.08 6.83 -14.50
N THR A 34 6.29 7.63 -15.54
CA THR A 34 6.00 9.07 -15.51
C THR A 34 4.51 9.39 -15.47
N ILE A 35 3.67 8.58 -16.12
CA ILE A 35 2.23 8.83 -16.19
C ILE A 35 1.49 8.25 -14.99
N LEU A 36 1.98 7.15 -14.41
CA LEU A 36 1.35 6.47 -13.26
C LEU A 36 2.06 6.75 -11.93
N ALA A 37 3.02 7.68 -11.89
CA ALA A 37 3.61 8.11 -10.63
C ALA A 37 2.49 8.57 -9.67
N THR A 38 2.45 7.96 -8.49
CA THR A 38 1.59 8.42 -7.39
C THR A 38 2.01 9.84 -7.03
N PRO A 39 1.08 10.80 -6.96
CA PRO A 39 1.42 12.14 -6.52
C PRO A 39 1.98 12.08 -5.09
N GLU A 40 2.90 12.98 -4.76
CA GLU A 40 3.38 13.11 -3.38
C GLU A 40 2.20 13.46 -2.48
N HIS A 41 2.05 12.70 -1.40
CA HIS A 41 0.95 12.81 -0.46
C HIS A 41 1.51 12.61 0.96
N PRO A 42 0.83 13.15 1.99
CA PRO A 42 1.19 12.89 3.37
C PRO A 42 1.18 11.39 3.68
N HIS A 43 2.08 10.95 4.56
CA HIS A 43 2.07 9.59 5.09
C HIS A 43 1.30 9.53 6.40
N ALA A 44 0.75 8.35 6.72
CA ALA A 44 0.14 8.13 8.02
C ALA A 44 1.21 8.20 9.12
N ALA A 45 0.95 8.97 10.16
CA ALA A 45 1.82 9.10 11.32
C ALA A 45 1.00 8.98 12.60
N GLN A 46 1.43 8.12 13.52
CA GLN A 46 0.74 7.86 14.78
C GLN A 46 -0.77 7.59 14.62
N GLY A 47 -1.14 6.81 13.58
CA GLY A 47 -2.54 6.45 13.30
C GLY A 47 -3.39 7.54 12.67
N VAL A 48 -2.79 8.67 12.26
CA VAL A 48 -3.49 9.77 11.60
C VAL A 48 -2.88 10.03 10.23
N LEU A 49 -3.74 10.08 9.21
CA LEU A 49 -3.39 10.55 7.88
C LEU A 49 -4.15 11.86 7.62
N ASP A 50 -3.44 12.98 7.59
CA ASP A 50 -4.04 14.29 7.35
C ASP A 50 -4.08 14.61 5.86
N MET A 51 -5.27 14.53 5.27
CA MET A 51 -5.52 14.82 3.86
C MET A 51 -6.36 16.10 3.67
N ARG A 52 -6.38 16.98 4.67
CA ARG A 52 -6.98 18.30 4.53
C ARG A 52 -6.24 19.09 3.45
N GLY A 53 -6.97 19.79 2.60
CA GLY A 53 -6.48 20.45 1.39
C GLY A 53 -6.25 19.52 0.19
N TRP A 54 -6.40 18.20 0.34
CA TRP A 54 -6.20 17.27 -0.77
C TRP A 54 -7.41 17.25 -1.71
N ASN A 55 -7.16 17.39 -3.01
CA ASN A 55 -8.21 17.33 -4.01
C ASN A 55 -8.47 15.88 -4.43
N PHE A 56 -9.34 15.19 -3.71
CA PHE A 56 -9.71 13.80 -4.02
C PHE A 56 -10.50 13.60 -5.33
N GLU A 57 -11.14 14.65 -5.86
CA GLU A 57 -11.93 14.58 -7.11
C GLU A 57 -11.03 14.40 -8.34
N ASN A 58 -9.90 15.11 -8.34
CA ASN A 58 -8.98 15.15 -9.48
C ASN A 58 -7.69 14.36 -9.23
N SER A 59 -7.55 13.76 -8.05
CA SER A 59 -6.37 12.98 -7.70
C SER A 59 -6.60 11.49 -7.91
N ARG A 60 -5.52 10.78 -8.21
CA ARG A 60 -5.52 9.32 -8.28
C ARG A 60 -5.63 8.72 -6.87
N SER A 61 -5.90 7.42 -6.82
CA SER A 61 -5.83 6.65 -5.58
C SER A 61 -4.50 6.88 -4.87
N ILE A 62 -4.58 7.14 -3.57
CA ILE A 62 -3.43 7.30 -2.69
C ILE A 62 -3.25 6.02 -1.87
N PRO A 63 -2.02 5.53 -1.69
CA PRO A 63 -1.76 4.48 -0.73
C PRO A 63 -1.90 5.05 0.69
N LEU A 64 -2.43 4.24 1.60
CA LEU A 64 -2.61 4.62 3.01
C LEU A 64 -1.39 4.23 3.85
N ASN A 65 -0.19 4.35 3.29
CA ASN A 65 1.03 3.83 3.90
C ASN A 65 1.49 4.70 5.08
N GLY A 66 2.10 4.06 6.08
CA GLY A 66 2.73 4.71 7.23
C GLY A 66 2.39 4.02 8.55
N GLU A 67 2.45 4.78 9.64
CA GLU A 67 2.19 4.28 10.99
C GLU A 67 0.70 4.27 11.31
N TRP A 68 0.18 3.07 11.53
CA TRP A 68 -1.20 2.84 11.92
C TRP A 68 -1.26 2.51 13.41
N GLU A 69 -2.40 2.80 14.04
CA GLU A 69 -2.69 2.25 15.35
C GLU A 69 -3.00 0.76 15.24
N PHE A 70 -2.50 -0.01 16.20
CA PHE A 70 -2.74 -1.44 16.30
C PHE A 70 -3.05 -1.85 17.73
N TYR A 71 -4.14 -2.60 17.88
CA TYR A 71 -4.65 -3.11 19.14
C TYR A 71 -4.50 -4.63 19.14
N PRO A 72 -3.44 -5.19 19.76
CA PRO A 72 -3.26 -6.64 19.85
C PRO A 72 -4.36 -7.27 20.70
N GLU A 73 -4.78 -8.47 20.31
CA GLU A 73 -5.74 -9.31 21.05
C GLU A 73 -7.08 -8.61 21.37
N ALA A 74 -7.47 -7.65 20.55
CA ALA A 74 -8.69 -6.89 20.73
C ALA A 74 -9.42 -6.65 19.41
N PHE A 75 -10.73 -6.89 19.41
CA PHE A 75 -11.66 -6.48 18.36
C PHE A 75 -12.32 -5.16 18.79
N ILE A 76 -11.85 -4.05 18.24
CA ILE A 76 -12.28 -2.71 18.61
C ILE A 76 -13.21 -2.16 17.55
N SER A 77 -14.43 -1.77 17.93
CA SER A 77 -15.36 -1.06 17.05
C SER A 77 -15.29 0.46 17.24
N HIS A 78 -15.89 1.21 16.31
CA HIS A 78 -16.04 2.66 16.46
C HIS A 78 -16.75 3.05 17.76
N LYS A 79 -17.72 2.25 18.21
CA LYS A 79 -18.47 2.51 19.45
C LYS A 79 -17.59 2.38 20.70
N ASP A 80 -16.65 1.44 20.70
CA ASP A 80 -15.73 1.22 21.82
C ASP A 80 -14.73 2.38 21.94
N ILE A 81 -14.27 2.89 20.79
CA ILE A 81 -13.42 4.07 20.69
C ILE A 81 -14.16 5.31 21.24
N MET A 82 -15.41 5.53 20.82
CA MET A 82 -16.21 6.67 21.28
C MET A 82 -16.47 6.66 22.79
N ARG A 83 -16.50 5.47 23.40
CA ARG A 83 -16.66 5.31 24.85
C ARG A 83 -15.34 5.47 25.63
N SER A 84 -14.22 5.69 24.94
CA SER A 84 -12.86 5.75 25.53
C SER A 84 -12.54 4.51 26.39
N ALA A 85 -13.11 3.36 26.05
CA ALA A 85 -13.02 2.12 26.82
C ALA A 85 -11.90 1.19 26.31
N ILE A 86 -10.86 1.76 25.72
CA ILE A 86 -9.82 1.03 25.00
C ILE A 86 -8.43 1.29 25.56
N ALA A 87 -7.60 0.24 25.55
CA ALA A 87 -6.19 0.32 25.91
C ALA A 87 -5.42 1.21 24.93
N GLN A 88 -4.23 1.65 25.32
CA GLN A 88 -3.37 2.43 24.41
C GLN A 88 -2.94 1.57 23.21
N PRO A 89 -2.98 2.13 21.99
CA PRO A 89 -2.54 1.42 20.79
C PRO A 89 -1.02 1.28 20.74
N HIS A 90 -0.57 0.27 20.01
CA HIS A 90 0.78 0.23 19.44
C HIS A 90 0.77 0.93 18.09
N TYR A 91 1.92 1.39 17.64
CA TYR A 91 2.07 1.93 16.29
C TYR A 91 2.87 0.96 15.44
N VAL A 92 2.31 0.57 14.30
CA VAL A 92 2.91 -0.40 13.38
C VAL A 92 2.95 0.15 11.97
N GLN A 93 3.99 -0.19 11.22
CA GLN A 93 4.14 0.24 9.83
C GLN A 93 3.28 -0.62 8.92
N VAL A 94 2.48 0.03 8.06
CA VAL A 94 1.63 -0.61 7.06
C VAL A 94 2.00 -0.08 5.66
N PRO A 95 2.23 -0.97 4.67
CA PRO A 95 2.27 -2.42 4.80
C PRO A 95 3.51 -2.88 5.59
N GLY A 96 3.37 -3.94 6.37
CA GLY A 96 4.43 -4.45 7.23
C GLY A 96 3.93 -5.54 8.16
N ASP A 97 4.79 -6.01 9.06
CA ASP A 97 4.40 -6.96 10.09
C ASP A 97 4.13 -6.28 11.43
N TRP A 98 3.23 -6.89 12.19
CA TRP A 98 2.79 -6.47 13.51
C TRP A 98 3.51 -7.18 14.68
N ARG A 99 4.51 -8.02 14.42
CA ARG A 99 5.15 -8.86 15.45
C ARG A 99 5.78 -8.02 16.55
N SER A 100 6.27 -6.85 16.19
CA SER A 100 6.83 -5.86 17.13
C SER A 100 5.83 -5.39 18.20
N ALA A 101 4.53 -5.51 17.94
CA ALA A 101 3.45 -5.14 18.85
C ALA A 101 2.89 -6.33 19.64
N LEU A 102 3.38 -7.56 19.40
CA LEU A 102 3.01 -8.74 20.18
C LEU A 102 3.95 -8.90 21.39
N PRO A 103 3.50 -9.55 22.48
CA PRO A 103 4.35 -9.86 23.63
C PRO A 103 5.60 -10.64 23.19
N LYS A 104 6.77 -10.28 23.74
CA LYS A 104 8.10 -10.86 23.39
C LYS A 104 8.22 -12.38 23.49
N GLU A 105 7.28 -13.04 24.18
CA GLU A 105 7.26 -14.49 24.37
C GLU A 105 6.66 -15.24 23.17
N SER A 106 6.03 -14.53 22.22
CA SER A 106 5.56 -15.11 20.97
C SER A 106 6.57 -14.88 19.85
N ASP A 107 7.41 -15.87 19.55
CA ASP A 107 8.23 -15.91 18.31
C ASP A 107 7.36 -16.10 17.03
N SER A 108 6.04 -15.96 17.17
CA SER A 108 5.04 -16.26 16.17
C SER A 108 4.24 -15.00 15.84
N SER A 109 3.89 -14.82 14.57
CA SER A 109 2.96 -13.77 14.12
C SER A 109 1.49 -14.19 14.25
N PHE A 110 1.20 -15.28 14.98
CA PHE A 110 -0.16 -15.75 15.19
C PHE A 110 -0.83 -14.95 16.29
N GLY A 111 -2.03 -14.49 15.99
CA GLY A 111 -2.84 -13.70 16.90
C GLY A 111 -4.02 -13.09 16.15
N TYR A 112 -4.68 -12.16 16.81
CA TYR A 112 -5.72 -11.32 16.24
C TYR A 112 -5.55 -9.91 16.79
N GLY A 113 -6.16 -8.94 16.13
CA GLY A 113 -6.12 -7.56 16.59
C GLY A 113 -6.78 -6.62 15.60
N THR A 114 -6.90 -5.37 16.00
CA THR A 114 -7.55 -4.33 15.20
C THR A 114 -6.53 -3.32 14.73
N TYR A 115 -6.50 -3.08 13.41
CA TYR A 115 -5.80 -1.94 12.83
C TYR A 115 -6.74 -0.75 12.76
N ARG A 116 -6.23 0.44 13.05
CA ARG A 116 -6.99 1.68 12.95
C ARG A 116 -6.16 2.77 12.28
N LEU A 117 -6.80 3.44 11.33
CA LEU A 117 -6.30 4.66 10.72
C LEU A 117 -7.41 5.72 10.74
N ARG A 118 -7.09 6.92 11.21
CA ARG A 118 -7.97 8.08 11.12
C ARG A 118 -7.52 8.97 9.96
N ILE A 119 -8.37 9.10 8.96
CA ILE A 119 -8.12 9.97 7.81
C ILE A 119 -8.86 11.29 8.01
N LEU A 120 -8.15 12.42 7.99
CA LEU A 120 -8.73 13.75 8.10
C LEU A 120 -8.94 14.33 6.71
N VAL A 121 -10.15 14.83 6.43
CA VAL A 121 -10.54 15.45 5.16
C VAL A 121 -11.33 16.74 5.43
N ASP A 122 -11.31 17.70 4.50
CA ASP A 122 -11.94 19.02 4.71
C ASP A 122 -13.46 18.98 4.68
N GLN A 123 -14.04 18.12 3.85
CA GLN A 123 -15.47 18.07 3.59
C GLN A 123 -15.95 16.63 3.62
N PRO A 124 -17.22 16.42 4.00
CA PRO A 124 -17.88 15.14 3.75
C PRO A 124 -17.73 14.77 2.28
N LEU A 125 -17.42 13.51 2.06
CA LEU A 125 -17.17 12.95 0.74
C LEU A 125 -18.44 13.08 -0.11
N LYS A 126 -18.39 13.85 -1.20
CA LYS A 126 -19.54 14.07 -2.10
C LYS A 126 -19.84 12.85 -2.97
N GLN A 127 -18.85 11.99 -3.16
CA GLN A 127 -18.92 10.75 -3.92
C GLN A 127 -18.38 9.60 -3.06
N PRO A 128 -18.85 8.35 -3.30
CA PRO A 128 -18.39 7.20 -2.55
C PRO A 128 -16.93 6.92 -2.88
N TYR A 129 -16.09 6.80 -1.85
CA TYR A 129 -14.70 6.38 -2.00
C TYR A 129 -14.58 4.89 -1.72
N THR A 130 -13.76 4.23 -2.53
CA THR A 130 -13.49 2.80 -2.38
C THR A 130 -12.14 2.60 -1.73
N PHE A 131 -12.11 1.80 -0.68
CA PHE A 131 -10.87 1.28 -0.13
C PHE A 131 -10.49 0.03 -0.89
N TRP A 132 -9.25 -0.01 -1.37
CA TRP A 132 -8.69 -1.21 -1.97
C TRP A 132 -7.65 -1.80 -1.03
N ILE A 133 -7.94 -3.00 -0.54
CA ILE A 133 -7.08 -3.73 0.40
C ILE A 133 -6.55 -4.95 -0.35
N GLN A 134 -5.23 -5.03 -0.51
CA GLN A 134 -4.61 -6.03 -1.36
C GLN A 134 -4.69 -7.44 -0.76
N GLN A 135 -4.37 -7.59 0.53
CA GLN A 135 -4.32 -8.89 1.18
C GLN A 135 -4.39 -8.71 2.71
N ILE A 136 -5.36 -9.37 3.34
CA ILE A 136 -5.37 -9.56 4.80
C ILE A 136 -5.35 -11.07 5.04
N GLN A 137 -4.46 -11.54 5.91
CA GLN A 137 -4.41 -12.95 6.33
C GLN A 137 -4.91 -13.06 7.78
N ALA A 138 -5.76 -14.00 8.19
CA ALA A 138 -6.51 -15.00 7.41
C ALA A 138 -8.01 -14.68 7.27
N SER A 139 -8.56 -13.79 8.11
CA SER A 139 -9.94 -13.32 8.06
C SER A 139 -10.01 -11.89 8.63
N SER A 140 -10.87 -11.06 8.06
CA SER A 140 -10.98 -9.65 8.44
C SER A 140 -12.41 -9.13 8.33
N ILE A 141 -12.72 -8.14 9.17
CA ILE A 141 -13.89 -7.28 9.04
C ILE A 141 -13.36 -5.86 8.92
N VAL A 142 -13.89 -5.09 7.98
CA VAL A 142 -13.53 -3.68 7.82
C VAL A 142 -14.69 -2.84 8.32
N GLU A 143 -14.38 -1.86 9.17
CA GLU A 143 -15.37 -0.90 9.66
C GLU A 143 -14.95 0.52 9.23
N ILE A 144 -15.86 1.24 8.57
CA ILE A 144 -15.65 2.60 8.10
C ILE A 144 -16.70 3.49 8.76
N ASN A 145 -16.25 4.41 9.61
CA ASN A 145 -17.13 5.37 10.30
C ASN A 145 -18.34 4.72 11.05
N GLY A 146 -18.17 3.51 11.58
CA GLY A 146 -19.23 2.78 12.28
C GLY A 146 -20.03 1.80 11.41
N GLU A 147 -19.83 1.81 10.09
CA GLU A 147 -20.45 0.87 9.16
C GLU A 147 -19.51 -0.27 8.84
N THR A 148 -19.95 -1.50 9.09
CA THR A 148 -19.18 -2.72 8.85
C THR A 148 -19.38 -3.23 7.42
N ALA A 149 -18.27 -3.48 6.73
CA ALA A 149 -18.20 -4.24 5.50
C ALA A 149 -17.37 -5.51 5.75
N ALA A 150 -17.96 -6.67 5.47
CA ALA A 150 -17.20 -7.92 5.42
C ALA A 150 -16.35 -7.93 4.14
N VAL A 151 -15.08 -8.31 4.25
CA VAL A 151 -14.11 -8.39 3.14
C VAL A 151 -13.56 -9.80 3.06
#